data_AF-A0A914X8U8-F1
#
_entry.id   AF-A0A914X8U8-F1
#
_cell.length_a   1.000
_cell.length_b   1.000
_cell.length_c   1.000
_cell.angle_alpha   90.00
_cell.angle_beta   90.00
_cell.angle_gamma   90.00
#
_symmetry.space_group_name_H-M   'P 1'
#
loop_
_entity.id
_entity.type
_entity.pdbx_description
1 polymer ?
#
loop_
_entity_poly.entity_id
_entity_poly.type
_entity_poly.pdbx_seq_one_letter_code
_entity_poly.pdbx_strand_id
1 'polypeptide(L)'
;MGEEIHLLFDEFRQMALRAAQDVISQSDERPTAQNVVFLVTSANQKGSPLDPHPIANQLKSDGTTIITVGYAQSDTTTPPTIDFASPGYNFTNRQPDLFPALGRALCDVNCFCLPRWVQYASGTPGYPQYKKYGECLFLQTLPATWDTARQVCQTMTVTGGYLMDELDADKHYFAKAQATATHPEVQSQGYWTGLNNKDGFWSWDRGNGNGLPLAGDDFNNWMSGYPMAGSAQCVADVRFSGFIMKWKNLPCSSPFTDARVYFCQTRSCDTDNYCG
;
A
#
# COMPACT_ATOMS: atom_id res chain seq x y z
N MET A 1 9.74 11.96 -46.76
CA MET A 1 9.74 13.16 -45.88
C MET A 1 8.86 12.97 -44.65
N GLY A 2 7.64 12.42 -44.73
CA GLY A 2 6.83 12.11 -43.53
C GLY A 2 7.34 10.94 -42.68
N GLU A 3 7.84 9.88 -43.32
CA GLU A 3 8.29 8.65 -42.66
C GLU A 3 9.59 8.81 -41.84
N GLU A 4 10.57 9.57 -42.35
CA GLU A 4 11.83 9.88 -41.64
C GLU A 4 11.62 10.76 -40.40
N ILE A 5 10.65 11.69 -40.45
CA ILE A 5 10.32 12.55 -39.31
C ILE A 5 9.66 11.73 -38.19
N HIS A 6 8.81 10.76 -38.53
CA HIS A 6 8.23 9.84 -37.55
C HIS A 6 9.28 8.99 -36.83
N LEU A 7 10.26 8.45 -37.57
CA LEU A 7 11.37 7.68 -36.99
C LEU A 7 12.24 8.50 -36.03
N LEU A 8 12.56 9.75 -36.38
CA LEU A 8 13.30 10.69 -35.52
C LEU A 8 12.59 10.93 -34.18
N PHE A 9 11.27 11.17 -34.20
CA PHE A 9 10.50 11.38 -32.97
C PHE A 9 10.34 10.12 -32.10
N ASP A 10 10.45 8.93 -32.69
CA ASP A 10 10.41 7.66 -31.96
C ASP A 10 11.75 7.33 -31.31
N GLU A 11 12.88 7.64 -31.96
CA GLU A 11 14.22 7.55 -31.36
C GLU A 11 14.30 8.37 -30.07
N PHE A 12 13.79 9.61 -30.07
CA PHE A 12 13.87 10.48 -28.90
C PHE A 12 13.14 9.92 -27.67
N ARG A 13 12.03 9.19 -27.83
CA ARG A 13 11.28 8.64 -26.68
C ARG A 13 11.99 7.43 -26.07
N GLN A 14 12.44 6.51 -26.92
CA GLN A 14 13.19 5.36 -26.47
C GLN A 14 14.51 5.80 -25.83
N MET A 15 15.22 6.76 -26.46
CA MET A 15 16.42 7.37 -25.90
C MET A 15 16.16 8.08 -24.58
N ALA A 16 15.05 8.81 -24.42
CA ALA A 16 14.71 9.45 -23.15
C ALA A 16 14.51 8.42 -22.02
N LEU A 17 13.81 7.32 -22.29
CA LEU A 17 13.65 6.25 -21.30
C LEU A 17 14.96 5.53 -20.99
N ARG A 18 15.83 5.31 -21.99
CA ARG A 18 17.18 4.76 -21.78
C ARG A 18 18.05 5.70 -20.96
N ALA A 19 18.06 6.98 -21.27
CA ALA A 19 18.81 7.98 -20.51
C ALA A 19 18.32 8.06 -19.05
N ALA A 20 17.01 7.97 -18.83
CA ALA A 20 16.46 7.90 -17.49
C ALA A 20 16.89 6.61 -16.75
N GLN A 21 16.87 5.46 -17.43
CA GLN A 21 17.37 4.19 -16.89
C GLN A 21 18.85 4.30 -16.50
N ASP A 22 19.68 4.91 -17.35
CA ASP A 22 21.11 5.09 -17.09
C ASP A 22 21.34 5.97 -15.85
N VAL A 23 20.64 7.11 -15.74
CA VAL A 23 20.71 7.99 -14.55
C VAL A 23 20.27 7.26 -13.29
N ILE A 24 19.17 6.50 -13.34
CA ILE A 24 18.67 5.72 -12.20
C ILE A 24 19.71 4.66 -11.79
N SER A 25 20.29 3.94 -12.74
CA SER A 25 21.25 2.86 -12.48
C SER A 25 22.59 3.36 -11.91
N GLN A 26 22.91 4.63 -12.10
CA GLN A 26 24.15 5.27 -11.64
C GLN A 26 23.96 6.09 -10.36
N SER A 27 22.73 6.27 -9.89
CA SER A 27 22.42 7.14 -8.75
C SER A 27 22.29 6.35 -7.45
N ASP A 28 23.18 6.64 -6.51
CA ASP A 28 23.10 6.21 -5.10
C ASP A 28 22.63 7.35 -4.17
N GLU A 29 22.24 8.51 -4.72
CA GLU A 29 22.08 9.74 -3.93
C GLU A 29 20.84 9.73 -3.00
N ARG A 30 19.85 8.86 -3.26
CA ARG A 30 18.60 8.77 -2.49
C ARG A 30 18.07 7.33 -2.42
N PRO A 31 18.70 6.42 -1.65
CA PRO A 31 18.35 5.00 -1.61
C PRO A 31 16.92 4.73 -1.14
N THR A 32 16.28 5.70 -0.47
CA THR A 32 14.94 5.59 0.10
C THR A 32 13.89 6.46 -0.58
N ALA A 33 14.21 7.08 -1.72
CA ALA A 33 13.22 7.69 -2.60
C ALA A 33 12.83 6.71 -3.71
N GLN A 34 11.56 6.69 -4.10
CA GLN A 34 11.13 5.86 -5.24
C GLN A 34 11.57 6.52 -6.55
N ASN A 35 12.06 5.71 -7.48
CA ASN A 35 12.45 6.19 -8.80
C ASN A 35 11.22 6.57 -9.63
N VAL A 36 11.26 7.77 -10.22
CA VAL A 36 10.18 8.29 -11.06
C VAL A 36 10.73 8.74 -12.40
N VAL A 37 10.09 8.29 -13.47
CA VAL A 37 10.28 8.85 -14.81
C VAL A 37 9.07 9.72 -15.14
N PHE A 38 9.31 11.00 -15.36
CA PHE A 38 8.30 11.95 -15.81
C PHE A 38 8.50 12.23 -17.31
N LEU A 39 7.53 11.85 -18.14
CA LEU A 39 7.60 11.97 -19.60
C LEU A 39 6.47 12.81 -20.16
N VAL A 40 6.81 13.87 -20.89
CA VAL A 40 5.84 14.66 -21.66
C VAL A 40 6.02 14.31 -23.14
N THR A 41 4.95 13.92 -23.83
CA THR A 41 5.03 13.51 -25.24
C THR A 41 3.74 13.82 -26.01
N SER A 42 3.88 14.15 -27.29
CA SER A 42 2.77 14.44 -28.21
C SER A 42 2.36 13.27 -29.10
N ALA A 43 2.95 12.08 -28.91
CA ALA A 43 2.45 10.86 -29.56
C ALA A 43 2.64 9.61 -28.69
N ASN A 44 1.80 8.61 -28.96
CA ASN A 44 1.89 7.26 -28.45
C ASN A 44 2.03 6.29 -29.63
N GLN A 45 3.21 5.69 -29.81
CA GLN A 45 3.49 4.78 -30.93
C GLN A 45 3.77 3.37 -30.40
N LYS A 46 3.20 2.38 -31.09
CA LYS A 46 3.26 0.96 -30.74
C LYS A 46 3.64 0.14 -31.97
N GLY A 47 4.51 -0.86 -31.80
CA GLY A 47 4.87 -1.79 -32.87
C GLY A 47 5.93 -1.28 -33.86
N SER A 48 6.67 -0.22 -33.53
CA SER A 48 7.89 0.15 -34.27
C SER A 48 9.13 -0.51 -33.65
N PRO A 49 10.28 -0.62 -34.36
CA PRO A 49 11.54 -1.09 -33.76
C PRO A 49 12.02 -0.25 -32.56
N LEU A 50 11.49 0.96 -32.41
CA LEU A 50 11.78 1.92 -31.35
C LEU A 50 10.64 2.02 -30.34
N ASP A 51 9.79 0.98 -30.27
CA ASP A 51 8.69 0.90 -29.33
C ASP A 51 9.21 1.13 -27.88
N PRO A 52 8.67 2.11 -27.13
CA PRO A 52 9.07 2.38 -25.75
C PRO A 52 8.55 1.34 -24.74
N HIS A 53 7.58 0.50 -25.12
CA HIS A 53 6.93 -0.45 -24.21
C HIS A 53 7.89 -1.43 -23.53
N PRO A 54 8.87 -2.05 -24.23
CA PRO A 54 9.79 -2.99 -23.58
C PRO A 54 10.59 -2.35 -22.44
N ILE A 55 11.15 -1.14 -22.67
CA ILE A 55 11.92 -0.42 -21.64
C ILE A 55 11.00 0.10 -20.54
N ALA A 56 9.83 0.62 -20.89
CA ALA A 56 8.85 1.07 -19.90
C ALA A 56 8.41 -0.10 -18.98
N ASN A 57 8.20 -1.29 -19.53
CA ASN A 57 7.84 -2.46 -18.75
C ASN A 57 8.99 -2.93 -17.85
N GLN A 58 10.23 -2.86 -18.33
CA GLN A 58 11.41 -3.15 -17.50
C GLN A 58 11.55 -2.16 -16.33
N LEU A 59 11.46 -0.86 -16.60
CA LEU A 59 11.50 0.17 -15.54
C LEU A 59 10.42 -0.09 -14.48
N LYS A 60 9.19 -0.41 -14.90
CA LYS A 60 8.10 -0.74 -14.00
C LYS A 60 8.35 -2.03 -13.20
N SER A 61 8.93 -3.07 -13.80
CA SER A 61 9.30 -4.28 -13.06
C SER A 61 10.40 -4.04 -12.04
N ASP A 62 11.26 -3.06 -12.30
CA ASP A 62 12.34 -2.64 -11.40
C ASP A 62 11.86 -1.65 -10.32
N GLY A 63 10.54 -1.42 -10.22
CA GLY A 63 9.93 -0.56 -9.20
C GLY A 63 9.85 0.92 -9.56
N THR A 64 10.23 1.31 -10.78
CA THR A 64 10.15 2.70 -11.23
C THR A 64 8.71 3.05 -11.65
N THR A 65 8.18 4.16 -11.15
CA THR A 65 6.89 4.67 -11.63
C THR A 65 7.09 5.58 -12.85
N ILE A 66 6.32 5.35 -13.91
CA ILE A 66 6.33 6.19 -15.11
C ILE A 66 5.07 7.07 -15.11
N ILE A 67 5.28 8.37 -14.92
CA ILE A 67 4.24 9.40 -15.01
C ILE A 67 4.32 10.04 -16.39
N THR A 68 3.21 10.09 -17.11
CA THR A 68 3.17 10.66 -18.46
C THR A 68 2.21 11.84 -18.57
N VAL A 69 2.54 12.79 -19.45
CA VAL A 69 1.62 13.85 -19.87
C VAL A 69 1.52 13.83 -21.39
N GLY A 70 0.38 13.39 -21.91
CA GLY A 70 0.01 13.55 -23.30
C GLY A 70 -0.14 15.04 -23.64
N TYR A 71 0.62 15.51 -24.61
CA TYR A 71 0.69 16.93 -24.96
C TYR A 71 0.10 17.20 -26.35
N ALA A 72 -0.92 18.05 -26.41
CA ALA A 72 -1.45 18.62 -27.65
C ALA A 72 -1.04 20.09 -27.79
N GLN A 73 -0.43 20.45 -28.93
CA GLN A 73 0.01 21.83 -29.21
C GLN A 73 -1.15 22.78 -29.52
N SER A 74 -2.24 22.28 -30.14
CA SER A 74 -3.37 23.12 -30.55
C SER A 74 -4.65 22.75 -29.80
N ASP A 75 -5.57 23.71 -29.67
CA ASP A 75 -6.91 23.52 -29.08
C ASP A 75 -7.80 22.56 -29.87
N THR A 76 -7.41 22.30 -31.10
CA THR A 76 -8.11 21.40 -32.02
C THR A 76 -7.58 19.97 -32.01
N THR A 77 -6.46 19.70 -31.33
CA THR A 77 -5.85 18.36 -31.27
C THR A 77 -6.11 17.69 -29.93
N THR A 78 -6.57 16.45 -29.99
CA THR A 78 -6.74 15.62 -28.79
C THR A 78 -5.37 15.14 -28.33
N PRO A 79 -4.99 15.36 -27.05
CA PRO A 79 -3.74 14.82 -26.53
C PRO A 79 -3.73 13.30 -26.61
N PRO A 80 -2.58 12.68 -26.92
CA PRO A 80 -2.48 11.23 -26.95
C PRO A 80 -2.60 10.63 -25.56
N THR A 81 -3.27 9.48 -25.46
CA THR A 81 -3.19 8.60 -24.29
C THR A 81 -1.89 7.82 -24.36
N ILE A 82 -1.04 7.87 -23.33
CA ILE A 82 0.22 7.14 -23.28
C ILE A 82 0.05 5.84 -22.47
N ASP A 83 -0.13 4.71 -23.16
CA ASP A 83 -0.54 3.43 -22.55
C ASP A 83 0.59 2.64 -21.88
N PHE A 84 1.84 3.04 -22.05
CA PHE A 84 2.98 2.45 -21.34
C PHE A 84 3.26 3.09 -19.96
N ALA A 85 2.54 4.16 -19.60
CA ALA A 85 2.59 4.76 -18.26
C ALA A 85 2.28 3.73 -17.16
N SER A 86 2.67 4.03 -15.92
CA SER A 86 2.19 3.25 -14.78
C SER A 86 0.67 3.40 -14.63
N PRO A 87 -0.06 2.35 -14.22
CA PRO A 87 -1.51 2.42 -14.07
C PRO A 87 -1.93 3.60 -13.17
N GLY A 88 -2.82 4.47 -13.68
CA GLY A 88 -3.29 5.67 -12.96
C GLY A 88 -2.40 6.92 -13.12
N TYR A 89 -1.27 6.84 -13.82
CA TYR A 89 -0.29 7.93 -13.95
C TYR A 89 -0.18 8.51 -15.37
N ASN A 90 -1.26 8.42 -16.15
CA ASN A 90 -1.34 8.98 -17.49
C ASN A 90 -2.23 10.22 -17.49
N PHE A 91 -1.61 11.39 -17.68
CA PHE A 91 -2.27 12.69 -17.66
C PHE A 91 -2.27 13.33 -19.05
N THR A 92 -2.98 14.44 -19.21
CA THR A 92 -2.92 15.24 -20.44
C THR A 92 -2.78 16.72 -20.13
N ASN A 93 -2.20 17.49 -21.05
CA ASN A 93 -2.07 18.95 -20.90
C ASN A 93 -3.42 19.70 -20.97
N ARG A 94 -4.53 19.00 -21.22
CA ARG A 94 -5.90 19.53 -21.25
C ARG A 94 -6.63 19.38 -19.91
N GLN A 95 -6.07 18.60 -18.98
CA GLN A 95 -6.70 18.34 -17.70
C GLN A 95 -6.72 19.63 -16.85
N PRO A 96 -7.89 20.14 -16.41
CA PRO A 96 -7.99 21.40 -15.67
C PRO A 96 -7.19 21.44 -14.36
N ASP A 97 -7.00 20.28 -13.72
CA ASP A 97 -6.28 20.13 -12.46
C ASP A 97 -4.93 19.42 -12.62
N LEU A 98 -4.30 19.52 -13.80
CA LEU A 98 -3.04 18.83 -14.10
C LEU A 98 -1.97 19.05 -13.03
N PHE A 99 -1.64 20.29 -12.67
CA PHE A 99 -0.57 20.54 -11.70
C PHE A 99 -0.87 19.97 -10.30
N PRO A 100 -2.07 20.20 -9.71
CA PRO A 100 -2.48 19.49 -8.50
C PRO A 100 -2.42 17.97 -8.64
N ALA A 101 -2.84 17.41 -9.77
CA ALA A 101 -2.83 15.97 -10.01
C ALA A 101 -1.40 15.41 -10.11
N LEU A 102 -0.48 16.12 -10.76
CA LEU A 102 0.94 15.76 -10.80
C LEU A 102 1.60 15.86 -9.42
N GLY A 103 1.26 16.87 -8.64
CA GLY A 103 1.70 16.98 -7.25
C GLY A 103 1.28 15.77 -6.42
N ARG A 104 -0.02 15.40 -6.49
CA ARG A 104 -0.55 14.18 -5.84
C ARG A 104 0.15 12.92 -6.34
N ALA A 105 0.36 12.79 -7.65
CA ALA A 105 1.05 11.63 -8.22
C ALA A 105 2.47 11.47 -7.66
N LEU A 106 3.24 12.55 -7.54
CA LEU A 106 4.59 12.49 -6.95
C LEU A 106 4.57 12.14 -5.46
N CYS A 107 3.55 12.62 -4.71
CA CYS A 107 3.33 12.20 -3.33
C CYS A 107 2.96 10.71 -3.23
N ASP A 108 2.05 10.24 -4.09
CA ASP A 108 1.58 8.85 -4.10
C ASP A 108 2.72 7.88 -4.43
N VAL A 109 3.63 8.25 -5.34
CA VAL A 109 4.80 7.43 -5.65
C VAL A 109 5.77 7.35 -4.47
N ASN A 110 5.98 8.44 -3.75
CA ASN A 110 6.84 8.43 -2.57
C ASN A 110 6.13 7.88 -1.32
N CYS A 111 4.84 7.54 -1.40
CA CYS A 111 4.08 6.86 -0.35
C CYS A 111 4.18 5.34 -0.53
N PHE A 112 5.19 4.71 0.07
CA PHE A 112 5.49 3.29 -0.15
C PHE A 112 5.83 2.54 1.14
N CYS A 113 5.82 1.21 1.06
CA CYS A 113 6.18 0.33 2.16
C CYS A 113 7.56 -0.29 1.96
N LEU A 114 8.29 -0.49 3.06
CA LEU A 114 9.55 -1.22 3.06
C LEU A 114 9.38 -2.65 2.51
N PRO A 115 10.44 -3.29 2.01
CA PRO A 115 10.37 -4.66 1.50
C PRO A 115 9.67 -5.61 2.48
N ARG A 116 8.81 -6.48 1.95
CA ARG A 116 7.97 -7.46 2.67
C ARG A 116 6.78 -6.88 3.46
N TRP A 117 6.69 -5.56 3.59
CA TRP A 117 5.47 -4.91 4.07
C TRP A 117 4.51 -4.69 2.90
N VAL A 118 3.22 -4.82 3.17
CA VAL A 118 2.16 -4.60 2.19
C VAL A 118 1.46 -3.29 2.50
N GLN A 119 1.35 -2.40 1.50
CA GLN A 119 0.61 -1.16 1.64
C GLN A 119 -0.89 -1.45 1.75
N TYR A 120 -1.53 -0.93 2.80
CA TYR A 120 -2.98 -0.99 2.92
C TYR A 120 -3.61 -0.21 1.76
N ALA A 121 -4.54 -0.85 1.08
CA ALA A 121 -5.34 -0.23 0.05
C ALA A 121 -6.79 -0.72 0.11
N SER A 122 -7.73 0.18 -0.14
CA SER A 122 -9.14 -0.16 -0.34
C SER A 122 -9.46 -0.20 -1.84
N GLY A 123 -10.49 -0.96 -2.21
CA GLY A 123 -10.90 -1.15 -3.61
C GLY A 123 -10.00 -2.08 -4.41
N THR A 124 -10.25 -2.16 -5.72
CA THR A 124 -9.55 -3.07 -6.65
C THR A 124 -8.55 -2.29 -7.51
N PRO A 125 -7.26 -2.69 -7.58
CA PRO A 125 -6.28 -2.04 -8.44
C PRO A 125 -6.79 -1.86 -9.88
N GLY A 126 -6.63 -0.66 -10.42
CA GLY A 126 -7.11 -0.32 -11.77
C GLY A 126 -8.55 0.19 -11.86
N TYR A 127 -9.28 0.27 -10.74
CA TYR A 127 -10.63 0.85 -10.69
C TYR A 127 -10.63 2.21 -9.95
N PRO A 128 -11.60 3.11 -10.22
CA PRO A 128 -11.63 4.47 -9.65
C PRO A 128 -11.70 4.55 -8.12
N GLN A 129 -12.28 3.53 -7.48
CA GLN A 129 -12.37 3.44 -6.02
C GLN A 129 -11.09 2.93 -5.33
N TYR A 130 -10.06 2.56 -6.10
CA TYR A 130 -8.81 2.09 -5.54
C TYR A 130 -8.08 3.24 -4.85
N LYS A 131 -7.78 3.06 -3.57
CA LYS A 131 -7.09 4.06 -2.76
C LYS A 131 -6.02 3.39 -1.90
N LYS A 132 -4.80 3.89 -2.02
CA LYS A 132 -3.69 3.54 -1.13
C LYS A 132 -3.73 4.40 0.12
N TYR A 133 -3.36 3.82 1.25
CA TYR A 133 -3.24 4.51 2.52
C TYR A 133 -1.78 4.59 2.95
N GLY A 134 -1.49 5.55 3.83
CA GLY A 134 -0.17 5.78 4.40
C GLY A 134 0.20 4.75 5.48
N GLU A 135 -0.19 3.50 5.29
CA GLU A 135 -0.12 2.43 6.27
C GLU A 135 0.44 1.17 5.63
N CYS A 136 1.38 0.56 6.33
CA CYS A 136 2.07 -0.65 5.90
C CYS A 136 1.79 -1.75 6.91
N LEU A 137 1.40 -2.92 6.40
CA LEU A 137 1.08 -4.10 7.19
C LEU A 137 2.12 -5.20 6.95
N PHE A 138 2.53 -5.88 8.02
CA PHE A 138 3.39 -7.04 7.95
C PHE A 138 2.75 -8.19 8.72
N LEU A 139 2.47 -9.29 8.04
CA LEU A 139 2.01 -10.51 8.69
C LEU A 139 3.19 -11.24 9.32
N GLN A 140 3.22 -11.33 10.65
CA GLN A 140 4.09 -12.24 11.35
C GLN A 140 3.44 -13.61 11.44
N THR A 141 4.01 -14.59 10.72
CA THR A 141 3.50 -15.96 10.64
C THR A 141 3.96 -16.84 11.78
N LEU A 142 4.91 -16.40 12.61
CA LEU A 142 5.24 -17.08 13.85
C LEU A 142 4.21 -16.70 14.94
N PRO A 143 3.38 -17.65 15.41
CA PRO A 143 2.35 -17.34 16.40
C PRO A 143 2.95 -16.88 17.73
N ALA A 144 2.31 -15.91 18.37
CA ALA A 144 2.71 -15.40 19.67
C ALA A 144 1.50 -15.01 20.52
N THR A 145 1.71 -14.81 21.82
CA THR A 145 0.72 -14.14 22.67
C THR A 145 0.56 -12.69 22.23
N TRP A 146 -0.56 -12.05 22.58
CA TRP A 146 -0.83 -10.67 22.21
C TRP A 146 0.25 -9.72 22.76
N ASP A 147 0.68 -9.91 24.00
CA ASP A 147 1.72 -9.06 24.62
C ASP A 147 3.07 -9.20 23.91
N THR A 148 3.45 -10.43 23.57
CA THR A 148 4.68 -10.69 22.80
C THR A 148 4.56 -10.10 21.40
N ALA A 149 3.42 -10.27 20.74
CA ALA A 149 3.17 -9.74 19.40
C ALA A 149 3.29 -8.21 19.36
N ARG A 150 2.72 -7.52 20.35
CA ARG A 150 2.87 -6.06 20.52
C ARG A 150 4.34 -5.65 20.65
N GLN A 151 5.11 -6.31 21.52
CA GLN A 151 6.53 -6.01 21.69
C GLN A 151 7.34 -6.21 20.41
N VAL A 152 7.06 -7.29 19.67
CA VAL A 152 7.69 -7.54 18.37
C VAL A 152 7.39 -6.41 17.41
N CYS A 153 6.11 -6.02 17.24
CA CYS A 153 5.72 -4.93 16.34
C CYS A 153 6.40 -3.61 16.67
N GLN A 154 6.54 -3.27 17.96
CA GLN A 154 7.23 -2.06 18.42
C GLN A 154 8.71 -2.00 18.01
N THR A 155 9.35 -3.16 17.82
CA THR A 155 10.79 -3.25 17.49
C THR A 155 11.05 -3.51 16.00
N MET A 156 10.00 -3.69 15.20
CA MET A 156 10.11 -4.18 13.82
C MET A 156 10.55 -3.12 12.81
N THR A 157 10.36 -1.84 13.13
CA THR A 157 10.72 -0.70 12.27
C THR A 157 11.41 0.38 13.07
N VAL A 158 12.24 1.20 12.40
CA VAL A 158 12.93 2.33 13.02
C VAL A 158 11.94 3.36 13.57
N THR A 159 10.82 3.57 12.88
CA THR A 159 9.75 4.49 13.29
C THR A 159 8.85 3.92 14.39
N GLY A 160 9.07 2.66 14.80
CA GLY A 160 8.19 1.91 15.68
C GLY A 160 6.92 1.43 14.95
N GLY A 161 6.51 0.21 15.27
CA GLY A 161 5.24 -0.36 14.82
C GLY A 161 4.31 -0.66 15.99
N TYR A 162 3.11 -1.10 15.66
CA TYR A 162 2.09 -1.51 16.63
C TYR A 162 1.24 -2.64 16.05
N LEU A 163 0.46 -3.32 16.89
CA LEU A 163 -0.49 -4.30 16.38
C LEU A 163 -1.57 -3.61 15.53
N MET A 164 -1.88 -4.18 14.38
CA MET A 164 -2.76 -3.58 13.38
C MET A 164 -4.14 -3.22 13.93
N ASP A 165 -4.62 -2.03 13.58
CA ASP A 165 -6.00 -1.62 13.83
C ASP A 165 -6.96 -2.06 12.71
N GLU A 166 -8.24 -2.19 13.04
CA GLU A 166 -9.32 -2.39 12.06
C GLU A 166 -10.36 -1.29 12.23
N LEU A 167 -10.07 -0.11 11.69
CA LEU A 167 -10.96 1.07 11.83
C LEU A 167 -12.18 1.03 10.90
N ASP A 168 -12.14 0.18 9.87
CA ASP A 168 -13.21 0.02 8.90
C ASP A 168 -13.29 -1.42 8.37
N ALA A 169 -14.39 -1.72 7.68
CA ALA A 169 -14.64 -3.03 7.10
C ALA A 169 -13.65 -3.36 5.96
N ASP A 170 -13.20 -2.36 5.20
CA ASP A 170 -12.29 -2.56 4.07
C ASP A 170 -10.93 -3.08 4.57
N LYS A 171 -10.43 -2.52 5.67
CA LYS A 171 -9.18 -2.94 6.30
C LYS A 171 -9.28 -4.33 6.91
N HIS A 172 -10.39 -4.65 7.56
CA HIS A 172 -10.67 -6.01 8.04
C HIS A 172 -10.61 -7.03 6.90
N TYR A 173 -11.30 -6.75 5.78
CA TYR A 173 -11.29 -7.66 4.63
C TYR A 173 -9.93 -7.72 3.94
N PHE A 174 -9.22 -6.60 3.85
CA PHE A 174 -7.86 -6.53 3.34
C PHE A 174 -6.92 -7.41 4.15
N ALA A 175 -6.87 -7.22 5.47
CA ALA A 175 -6.01 -7.98 6.37
C ALA A 175 -6.31 -9.48 6.32
N LYS A 176 -7.60 -9.85 6.38
CA LYS A 176 -8.03 -11.24 6.22
C LYS A 176 -7.55 -11.84 4.90
N ALA A 177 -7.71 -11.13 3.78
CA ALA A 177 -7.30 -11.62 2.46
C ALA A 177 -5.77 -11.83 2.40
N GLN A 178 -4.99 -10.86 2.89
CA GLN A 178 -3.52 -10.97 2.97
C GLN A 178 -3.08 -12.14 3.86
N ALA A 179 -3.71 -12.28 5.03
CA ALA A 179 -3.41 -13.33 5.99
C ALA A 179 -3.70 -14.72 5.42
N THR A 180 -4.87 -14.88 4.80
CA THR A 180 -5.29 -16.15 4.20
C THR A 180 -4.43 -16.54 3.00
N ALA A 181 -4.03 -15.57 2.17
CA ALA A 181 -3.16 -15.82 1.02
C ALA A 181 -1.74 -16.24 1.45
N THR A 182 -1.23 -15.69 2.56
CA THR A 182 0.12 -15.94 3.05
C THR A 182 0.20 -17.14 3.99
N HIS A 183 -0.83 -17.33 4.81
CA HIS A 183 -0.90 -18.36 5.85
C HIS A 183 -2.33 -18.94 5.94
N PRO A 184 -2.67 -19.95 5.13
CA PRO A 184 -4.04 -20.47 5.00
C PRO A 184 -4.67 -20.94 6.32
N GLU A 185 -3.87 -21.34 7.30
CA GLU A 185 -4.33 -21.74 8.65
C GLU A 185 -5.04 -20.62 9.40
N VAL A 186 -4.83 -19.36 9.01
CA VAL A 186 -5.59 -18.20 9.53
C VAL A 186 -7.10 -18.42 9.45
N GLN A 187 -7.59 -19.13 8.42
CA GLN A 187 -9.03 -19.39 8.29
C GLN A 187 -9.62 -20.17 9.45
N SER A 188 -8.83 -21.04 10.10
CA SER A 188 -9.26 -21.82 11.27
C SER A 188 -8.73 -21.25 12.58
N GLN A 189 -7.53 -20.69 12.59
CA GLN A 189 -6.83 -20.24 13.78
C GLN A 189 -7.01 -18.76 14.09
N GLY A 190 -7.40 -17.92 13.14
CA GLY A 190 -7.51 -16.49 13.38
C GLY A 190 -6.18 -15.76 13.52
N TYR A 191 -6.24 -14.46 13.82
CA TYR A 191 -5.07 -13.60 14.04
C TYR A 191 -5.34 -12.52 15.09
N TRP A 192 -4.28 -12.03 15.75
CA TRP A 192 -4.42 -10.91 16.68
C TRP A 192 -4.63 -9.58 15.97
N THR A 193 -5.49 -8.75 16.55
CA THR A 193 -5.62 -7.34 16.22
C THR A 193 -4.98 -6.48 17.32
N GLY A 194 -4.84 -5.18 17.08
CA GLY A 194 -4.36 -4.23 18.08
C GLY A 194 -5.40 -3.82 19.11
N LEU A 195 -6.66 -4.27 19.01
CA LEU A 195 -7.70 -3.89 19.96
C LEU A 195 -7.47 -4.60 21.30
N ASN A 196 -7.43 -3.81 22.37
CA ASN A 196 -7.36 -4.30 23.73
C ASN A 196 -8.30 -3.50 24.64
N ASN A 197 -8.61 -4.06 25.80
CA ASN A 197 -9.25 -3.35 26.89
C ASN A 197 -8.20 -3.06 27.96
N LYS A 198 -8.07 -1.79 28.29
CA LYS A 198 -7.25 -1.37 29.41
C LYS A 198 -8.12 -0.54 30.35
N ASP A 199 -8.20 -0.98 31.59
CA ASP A 199 -8.95 -0.29 32.66
C ASP A 199 -10.42 -0.01 32.32
N GLY A 200 -11.06 -0.92 31.58
CA GLY A 200 -12.48 -0.83 31.20
C GLY A 200 -12.73 -0.18 29.83
N PHE A 201 -11.71 0.35 29.17
CA PHE A 201 -11.85 1.04 27.88
C PHE A 201 -11.21 0.25 26.74
N TRP A 202 -11.95 0.06 25.65
CA TRP A 202 -11.44 -0.56 24.43
C TRP A 202 -10.66 0.46 23.61
N SER A 203 -9.43 0.13 23.23
CA SER A 203 -8.57 0.97 22.41
C SER A 203 -7.67 0.15 21.49
N TRP A 204 -7.41 0.68 20.30
CA TRP A 204 -6.43 0.16 19.37
C TRP A 204 -5.02 0.53 19.81
N ASP A 205 -4.09 -0.43 19.77
CA ASP A 205 -2.67 -0.20 20.01
C ASP A 205 -2.12 0.85 19.05
N ARG A 206 -1.24 1.71 19.60
CA ARG A 206 -0.53 2.77 18.85
C ARG A 206 0.96 2.77 19.18
N GLY A 207 1.45 1.74 19.86
CA GLY A 207 2.87 1.55 20.19
C GLY A 207 3.40 2.48 21.29
N ASN A 208 2.84 3.68 21.44
CA ASN A 208 3.28 4.75 22.36
C ASN A 208 2.53 4.78 23.71
N GLY A 209 1.66 3.80 23.97
CA GLY A 209 0.86 3.73 25.20
C GLY A 209 -0.41 4.59 25.21
N ASN A 210 -0.59 5.47 24.22
CA ASN A 210 -1.81 6.23 23.96
C ASN A 210 -2.60 5.51 22.87
N GLY A 211 -3.39 4.50 23.26
CA GLY A 211 -4.26 3.79 22.32
C GLY A 211 -5.30 4.72 21.70
N LEU A 212 -5.78 4.38 20.49
CA LEU A 212 -6.92 5.07 19.88
C LEU A 212 -8.21 4.45 20.45
N PRO A 213 -9.05 5.18 21.19
CA PRO A 213 -10.29 4.63 21.73
C PRO A 213 -11.22 4.12 20.64
N LEU A 214 -11.93 3.02 20.91
CA LEU A 214 -13.04 2.54 20.09
C LEU A 214 -14.31 3.31 20.51
N ALA A 215 -14.72 4.28 19.68
CA ALA A 215 -15.93 5.07 19.87
C ALA A 215 -17.20 4.27 19.54
N GLY A 216 -18.37 4.78 19.94
CA GLY A 216 -19.64 4.05 19.81
C GLY A 216 -20.15 3.91 18.37
N ASP A 217 -19.75 4.80 17.48
CA ASP A 217 -20.06 4.84 16.06
C ASP A 217 -18.94 4.26 15.16
N ASP A 218 -17.84 3.82 15.75
CA ASP A 218 -16.74 3.17 15.03
C ASP A 218 -17.17 1.83 14.44
N PHE A 219 -16.41 1.36 13.44
CA PHE A 219 -16.54 0.01 12.94
C PHE A 219 -16.46 -1.02 14.07
N ASN A 220 -17.41 -1.95 14.05
CA ASN A 220 -17.53 -2.95 15.08
C ASN A 220 -17.76 -4.33 14.47
N ASN A 221 -16.87 -5.27 14.77
CA ASN A 221 -16.94 -6.62 14.25
C ASN A 221 -17.06 -7.69 15.35
N TRP A 222 -17.55 -7.34 16.55
CA TRP A 222 -17.76 -8.30 17.63
C TRP A 222 -18.60 -9.49 17.20
N MET A 223 -18.17 -10.69 17.60
CA MET A 223 -18.99 -11.87 17.54
C MET A 223 -20.18 -11.72 18.51
N SER A 224 -21.34 -12.27 18.16
CA SER A 224 -22.49 -12.27 19.06
C SER A 224 -22.12 -12.83 20.44
N GLY A 225 -22.46 -12.08 21.50
CA GLY A 225 -22.11 -12.43 22.89
C GLY A 225 -20.74 -11.93 23.37
N TYR A 226 -19.99 -11.20 22.54
CA TYR A 226 -18.72 -10.56 22.89
C TYR A 226 -18.85 -9.03 22.86
N PRO A 227 -18.01 -8.29 23.61
CA PRO A 227 -16.95 -8.78 24.51
C PRO A 227 -17.47 -9.45 25.79
N MET A 228 -16.78 -10.49 26.27
CA MET A 228 -17.05 -11.14 27.55
C MET A 228 -16.31 -10.44 28.70
N ALA A 229 -17.01 -10.21 29.82
CA ALA A 229 -16.40 -9.60 31.00
C ALA A 229 -15.48 -10.57 31.78
N GLY A 230 -14.44 -10.05 32.45
CA GLY A 230 -13.82 -10.72 33.60
C GLY A 230 -12.43 -11.36 33.48
N SER A 231 -11.70 -11.30 32.35
CA SER A 231 -10.24 -11.60 32.28
C SER A 231 -9.63 -11.52 30.88
N ALA A 232 -10.44 -11.63 29.83
CA ALA A 232 -9.99 -11.49 28.46
C ALA A 232 -9.96 -10.01 28.07
N GLN A 233 -8.79 -9.49 27.70
CA GLN A 233 -8.57 -8.06 27.44
C GLN A 233 -7.95 -7.78 26.07
N CYS A 234 -7.69 -8.80 25.26
CA CYS A 234 -7.06 -8.63 23.94
C CYS A 234 -7.92 -9.27 22.86
N VAL A 235 -7.93 -8.71 21.66
CA VAL A 235 -8.88 -9.12 20.62
C VAL A 235 -8.19 -9.84 19.48
N ALA A 236 -8.77 -10.98 19.10
CA ALA A 236 -8.44 -11.68 17.88
C ALA A 236 -9.63 -11.67 16.93
N ASP A 237 -9.33 -11.64 15.64
CA ASP A 237 -10.25 -12.12 14.62
C ASP A 237 -10.24 -13.64 14.64
N VAL A 238 -11.41 -14.23 14.87
CA VAL A 238 -11.60 -15.69 14.91
C VAL A 238 -12.67 -16.11 13.93
N ARG A 239 -12.58 -17.36 13.46
CA ARG A 239 -13.58 -17.94 12.56
C ARG A 239 -14.95 -17.99 13.24
N PHE A 240 -15.95 -17.34 12.64
CA PHE A 240 -17.35 -17.43 13.06
C PHE A 240 -18.10 -18.50 12.26
N SER A 241 -18.09 -18.40 10.93
CA SER A 241 -18.75 -19.36 10.03
C SER A 241 -18.17 -19.27 8.62
N GLY A 242 -17.88 -20.41 7.99
CA GLY A 242 -17.26 -20.43 6.66
C GLY A 242 -15.96 -19.63 6.66
N PHE A 243 -15.91 -18.57 5.84
CA PHE A 243 -14.81 -17.60 5.77
C PHE A 243 -15.06 -16.32 6.59
N ILE A 244 -16.18 -16.20 7.31
CA ILE A 244 -16.50 -15.01 8.10
C ILE A 244 -15.68 -15.04 9.38
N MET A 245 -14.95 -13.96 9.63
CA MET A 245 -14.19 -13.72 10.85
C MET A 245 -14.88 -12.62 11.67
N LYS A 246 -14.86 -12.78 12.99
CA LYS A 246 -15.45 -11.86 13.95
C LYS A 246 -14.51 -11.70 15.13
N TRP A 247 -14.60 -10.56 15.80
CA TRP A 247 -13.80 -10.26 16.97
C TRP A 247 -14.25 -11.07 18.18
N LYS A 248 -13.27 -11.60 18.90
CA LYS A 248 -13.42 -12.26 20.18
C LYS A 248 -12.34 -11.74 21.13
N ASN A 249 -12.73 -11.34 22.35
CA ASN A 249 -11.73 -11.04 23.37
C ASN A 249 -11.23 -12.33 24.03
N LEU A 250 -9.92 -12.41 24.18
CA LEU A 250 -9.14 -13.54 24.69
C LEU A 250 -8.09 -13.05 25.71
N PRO A 251 -7.50 -13.96 26.51
CA PRO A 251 -6.36 -13.62 27.37
C PRO A 251 -5.16 -13.13 26.56
N CYS A 252 -4.52 -12.04 27.03
CA CYS A 252 -3.40 -11.41 26.32
C CYS A 252 -2.11 -12.24 26.34
N SER A 253 -1.90 -13.04 27.39
CA SER A 253 -0.60 -13.65 27.70
C SER A 253 -0.65 -15.17 27.88
N SER A 254 -1.71 -15.87 27.45
CA SER A 254 -1.79 -17.34 27.59
C SER A 254 -1.02 -18.05 26.45
N PRO A 255 0.19 -18.58 26.69
CA PRO A 255 1.06 -19.06 25.61
C PRO A 255 0.65 -20.42 25.07
N PHE A 256 -0.15 -21.20 25.81
CA PHE A 256 -0.52 -22.58 25.46
C PHE A 256 -1.86 -22.71 24.73
N THR A 257 -2.72 -21.68 24.76
CA THR A 257 -4.07 -21.75 24.18
C THR A 257 -4.36 -20.68 23.13
N ASP A 258 -3.64 -19.56 23.15
CA ASP A 258 -4.01 -18.37 22.38
C ASP A 258 -2.87 -17.76 21.57
N ALA A 259 -1.75 -18.49 21.37
CA ALA A 259 -0.74 -18.04 20.41
C ALA A 259 -1.34 -17.99 19.00
N ARG A 260 -1.27 -16.83 18.34
CA ARG A 260 -1.81 -16.61 17.00
C ARG A 260 -0.83 -15.79 16.18
N VAL A 261 -0.92 -15.93 14.87
CA VAL A 261 -0.27 -15.00 13.94
C VAL A 261 -0.88 -13.61 14.10
N TYR A 262 -0.19 -12.58 13.62
CA TYR A 262 -0.60 -11.21 13.87
C TYR A 262 -0.07 -10.27 12.80
N PHE A 263 -0.75 -9.14 12.62
CA PHE A 263 -0.26 -8.05 11.79
C PHE A 263 0.42 -6.99 12.65
N CYS A 264 1.63 -6.64 12.27
CA CYS A 264 2.23 -5.37 12.65
C CYS A 264 1.85 -4.31 11.63
N GLN A 265 1.66 -3.08 12.12
CA GLN A 265 1.36 -1.90 11.33
C GLN A 265 2.36 -0.80 11.63
N THR A 266 2.75 -0.07 10.59
CA THR A 266 3.57 1.15 10.67
C THR A 266 3.09 2.18 9.64
N ARG A 267 3.50 3.43 9.80
CA ARG A 267 3.31 4.46 8.77
C ARG A 267 4.16 4.13 7.54
N SER A 268 3.64 4.37 6.35
CA SER A 268 4.39 4.27 5.10
C SER A 268 5.53 5.28 5.06
N CYS A 269 6.54 4.98 4.26
CA CYS A 269 7.54 5.94 3.88
C CYS A 269 6.86 7.02 3.04
N ASP A 270 7.15 8.27 3.33
CA ASP A 270 6.70 9.44 2.56
C ASP A 270 7.69 10.59 2.74
N THR A 271 7.37 11.76 2.21
CA THR A 271 8.25 12.94 2.32
C THR A 271 8.41 13.46 3.75
N ASP A 272 7.49 13.10 4.64
CA ASP A 272 7.44 13.52 6.04
C ASP A 272 7.80 12.37 7.01
N ASN A 273 7.81 11.12 6.54
CA ASN A 273 8.15 9.92 7.30
C ASN A 273 9.24 9.13 6.57
N TYR A 274 10.49 9.46 6.87
CA TYR A 274 11.65 8.83 6.27
C TYR A 274 11.93 7.45 6.88
N CYS A 275 12.15 6.43 6.04
CA CYS A 275 12.26 5.04 6.48
C CYS A 275 13.67 4.45 6.50
N GLY A 276 14.70 5.24 6.18
CA GLY A 276 16.09 4.77 6.16
C GLY A 276 17.04 5.81 5.59
#